data_AF-A0A9E5HPA4-F1
#
_entry.id   AF-A0A9E5HPA4-F1
#
_cell.length_a   1.000
_cell.length_b   1.000
_cell.length_c   1.000
_cell.angle_alpha   90.00
_cell.angle_beta   90.00
_cell.angle_gamma   90.00
#
_symmetry.space_group_name_H-M   'P 1'
#
loop_
_entity.id
_entity.type
_entity.pdbx_description
1 polymer ?
#
loop_
_entity_poly.entity_id
_entity_poly.type
_entity_poly.pdbx_seq_one_letter_code
_entity_poly.pdbx_strand_id
1 'polypeptide(L)'
;TLALINIDQDTTFSGSVEATDINNAASTTATFSDNVTATITNSGTLLFDATDAKSVTGAISEAADGDTTEIKVINSANSEAPSVVTFTSTVAADTLTIGTTTYGGAALFEEAVTTPTINVVGGDHADEDSTATFNKAVTASSGITLNDQTGDAKIIFAENNSVTITGTIDGASSDEGTIQVTGATKTFASAIGGTQDLTLIDIDNTSTFNEAISATNINVADSITATAKKAITATAIVLDGGTLVLSDNNSVTIAGTINGSNTTEGTLQITGATKTFSGAIGTTQALTLIDVDNAAIFNGSIEATTLSVAASNYALELNGAANVITNAVTFSNTGALTLGDANTDSSTFNGGITATAPSGVTLAGTIQTSGDTISIGDGDTAITLAANTTVDGNTAGAITLAGAIDGGYSLTLNTTGTTTLSAEIGGSTALTTLTTNASGTTVISADITTSSTQTYNDAV
;
A
#
# COMPACT_ATOMS: atom_id res chain seq x y z
N THR A 1 35.53 22.04 -30.89
CA THR A 1 35.79 20.69 -30.30
C THR A 1 37.28 20.45 -30.11
N LEU A 2 37.73 20.38 -28.86
CA LEU A 2 39.06 19.89 -28.51
C LEU A 2 39.09 18.36 -28.59
N ALA A 3 40.25 17.75 -28.88
CA ALA A 3 40.33 16.29 -28.92
C ALA A 3 40.27 15.69 -27.50
N LEU A 4 41.00 16.27 -26.55
CA LEU A 4 41.07 15.80 -25.18
C LEU A 4 41.28 16.98 -24.23
N ILE A 5 40.55 16.98 -23.11
CA ILE A 5 40.81 17.86 -21.96
C ILE A 5 41.23 16.97 -20.79
N ASN A 6 42.43 17.19 -20.25
CA ASN A 6 42.86 16.56 -19.01
C ASN A 6 42.77 17.58 -17.87
N ILE A 7 42.08 17.21 -16.81
CA ILE A 7 41.91 18.01 -15.60
C ILE A 7 42.74 17.34 -14.51
N ASP A 8 43.85 17.97 -14.13
CA ASP A 8 44.80 17.48 -13.13
C ASP A 8 44.78 18.28 -11.82
N GLN A 9 43.92 19.30 -11.76
CA GLN A 9 43.65 20.14 -10.59
C GLN A 9 42.19 20.63 -10.63
N ASP A 10 41.68 21.13 -9.51
CA ASP A 10 40.35 21.72 -9.44
C ASP A 10 40.18 22.79 -10.53
N THR A 11 39.14 22.62 -11.36
CA THR A 11 38.95 23.43 -12.56
C THR A 11 37.48 23.79 -12.71
N THR A 12 37.20 25.06 -12.99
CA THR A 12 35.83 25.55 -13.25
C THR A 12 35.70 26.00 -14.70
N PHE A 13 34.67 25.49 -15.37
CA PHE A 13 34.24 25.89 -16.70
C PHE A 13 32.94 26.69 -16.60
N SER A 14 33.05 28.01 -16.75
CA SER A 14 31.90 28.93 -16.66
C SER A 14 31.10 29.07 -17.96
N GLY A 15 31.53 28.42 -19.05
CA GLY A 15 30.84 28.40 -20.33
C GLY A 15 30.88 27.01 -20.96
N SER A 16 30.14 26.82 -22.04
CA SER A 16 29.98 25.52 -22.69
C SER A 16 31.32 24.83 -23.01
N VAL A 17 31.41 23.54 -22.70
CA VAL A 17 32.60 22.72 -22.96
C VAL A 17 32.31 21.73 -24.09
N GLU A 18 33.07 21.83 -25.18
CA GLU A 18 33.00 20.91 -26.31
C GLU A 18 34.34 20.20 -26.56
N ALA A 19 34.39 18.91 -26.23
CA ALA A 19 35.55 18.05 -26.48
C ALA A 19 35.11 16.66 -26.96
N THR A 20 36.00 15.89 -27.57
CA THR A 20 35.73 14.47 -27.79
C THR A 20 35.74 13.73 -26.44
N ASP A 21 36.82 13.93 -25.68
CA ASP A 21 37.05 13.28 -24.39
C ASP A 21 37.44 14.30 -23.30
N ILE A 22 36.99 14.05 -22.07
CA ILE A 22 37.45 14.73 -20.85
C ILE A 22 37.92 13.66 -19.87
N ASN A 23 39.10 13.84 -19.30
CA ASN A 23 39.60 13.01 -18.19
C ASN A 23 39.73 13.89 -16.94
N ASN A 24 38.95 13.58 -15.90
CA ASN A 24 39.10 14.19 -14.58
C ASN A 24 39.93 13.28 -13.68
N ALA A 25 41.04 13.78 -13.16
CA ALA A 25 41.95 13.02 -12.31
C ALA A 25 41.34 12.71 -10.93
N ALA A 26 42.00 11.82 -10.19
CA ALA A 26 41.63 11.52 -8.81
C ALA A 26 41.84 12.75 -7.91
N SER A 27 40.97 12.90 -6.91
CA SER A 27 41.02 14.01 -5.95
C SER A 27 40.92 15.42 -6.56
N THR A 28 40.40 15.55 -7.78
CA THR A 28 40.14 16.84 -8.43
C THR A 28 38.65 17.04 -8.67
N THR A 29 38.21 18.30 -8.57
CA THR A 29 36.85 18.71 -8.88
C THR A 29 36.80 19.43 -10.23
N ALA A 30 36.04 18.89 -11.16
CA ALA A 30 35.68 19.57 -12.41
C ALA A 30 34.29 20.20 -12.25
N THR A 31 34.22 21.52 -12.13
CA THR A 31 32.96 22.26 -12.05
C THR A 31 32.52 22.73 -13.44
N PHE A 32 31.30 22.38 -13.84
CA PHE A 32 30.68 22.80 -15.09
C PHE A 32 29.43 23.62 -14.80
N SER A 33 29.40 24.88 -15.27
CA SER A 33 28.25 25.77 -15.10
C SER A 33 27.42 25.97 -16.35
N ASP A 34 27.75 25.26 -17.42
CA ASP A 34 27.08 25.34 -18.71
C ASP A 34 27.12 23.99 -19.44
N ASN A 35 26.56 23.91 -20.65
CA ASN A 35 26.47 22.67 -21.42
C ASN A 35 27.82 21.97 -21.59
N VAL A 36 27.82 20.64 -21.46
CA VAL A 36 28.99 19.80 -21.70
C VAL A 36 28.68 18.82 -22.83
N THR A 37 29.58 18.74 -23.81
CA THR A 37 29.54 17.72 -24.87
C THR A 37 30.89 17.04 -24.93
N ALA A 38 31.01 15.87 -24.32
CA ALA A 38 32.19 15.01 -24.30
C ALA A 38 31.89 13.63 -23.69
N THR A 39 32.67 12.61 -24.06
CA THR A 39 32.78 11.41 -23.24
C THR A 39 33.67 11.73 -22.03
N ILE A 40 33.21 11.45 -20.81
CA ILE A 40 33.93 11.80 -19.59
C ILE A 40 34.42 10.54 -18.89
N THR A 41 35.73 10.44 -18.68
CA THR A 41 36.32 9.47 -17.74
C THR A 41 36.61 10.21 -16.44
N ASN A 42 35.96 9.79 -15.35
CA ASN A 42 36.09 10.44 -14.05
C ASN A 42 36.82 9.53 -13.05
N SER A 43 37.81 10.11 -12.36
CA SER A 43 38.46 9.55 -11.16
C SER A 43 38.22 10.40 -9.91
N GLY A 44 37.56 11.56 -10.03
CA GLY A 44 37.36 12.53 -8.94
C GLY A 44 35.90 12.96 -8.80
N THR A 45 35.68 14.26 -8.61
CA THR A 45 34.33 14.85 -8.52
C THR A 45 33.99 15.62 -9.79
N LEU A 46 32.82 15.34 -10.38
CA LEU A 46 32.19 16.22 -11.36
C LEU A 46 31.10 17.01 -10.66
N LEU A 47 31.18 18.33 -10.69
CA LEU A 47 30.18 19.23 -10.12
C LEU A 47 29.46 19.98 -11.24
N PHE A 48 28.19 19.68 -11.47
CA PHE A 48 27.32 20.43 -12.35
C PHE A 48 26.59 21.50 -11.52
N ASP A 49 26.99 22.75 -11.70
CA ASP A 49 26.58 23.89 -10.89
C ASP A 49 25.97 24.98 -11.79
N ALA A 50 24.65 24.92 -11.99
CA ALA A 50 23.96 25.69 -13.03
C ALA A 50 22.71 26.41 -12.49
N THR A 51 22.38 27.56 -13.07
CA THR A 51 21.18 28.38 -12.75
C THR A 51 20.09 28.29 -13.83
N ASP A 52 20.47 27.85 -15.04
CA ASP A 52 19.57 27.60 -16.16
C ASP A 52 19.59 26.11 -16.53
N ALA A 53 18.59 25.63 -17.26
CA ALA A 53 18.57 24.26 -17.74
C ALA A 53 19.79 23.97 -18.65
N LYS A 54 20.51 22.87 -18.38
CA LYS A 54 21.73 22.47 -19.10
C LYS A 54 21.65 21.03 -19.61
N SER A 55 22.50 20.72 -20.57
CA SER A 55 22.68 19.36 -21.08
C SER A 55 24.12 18.87 -20.91
N VAL A 56 24.25 17.62 -20.49
CA VAL A 56 25.50 16.84 -20.51
C VAL A 56 25.32 15.72 -21.54
N THR A 57 26.03 15.87 -22.65
CA THR A 57 25.98 14.96 -23.80
C THR A 57 27.27 14.16 -23.87
N GLY A 58 27.12 12.83 -23.87
CA GLY A 58 28.23 11.89 -23.83
C GLY A 58 28.20 11.05 -22.55
N ALA A 59 28.74 9.84 -22.62
CA ALA A 59 28.75 8.93 -21.49
C ALA A 59 29.72 9.42 -20.41
N ILE A 60 29.33 9.24 -19.15
CA ILE A 60 30.22 9.39 -17.99
C ILE A 60 30.55 8.00 -17.48
N SER A 61 31.83 7.67 -17.45
CA SER A 61 32.35 6.40 -16.95
C SER A 61 33.43 6.62 -15.91
N GLU A 62 33.53 5.68 -14.99
CA GLU A 62 34.62 5.63 -14.02
C GLU A 62 35.92 5.18 -14.68
N ALA A 63 37.05 5.66 -14.16
CA ALA A 63 38.34 5.09 -14.50
C ALA A 63 38.44 3.64 -13.98
N ALA A 64 39.27 2.82 -14.62
CA ALA A 64 39.28 1.37 -14.43
C ALA A 64 39.72 0.87 -13.02
N ASP A 65 40.22 1.72 -12.11
CA ASP A 65 40.80 1.30 -10.83
C ASP A 65 40.47 2.22 -9.63
N GLY A 66 39.66 1.73 -8.68
CA GLY A 66 39.70 2.00 -7.22
C GLY A 66 39.54 3.44 -6.69
N ASP A 67 39.50 4.44 -7.55
CA ASP A 67 39.26 5.84 -7.19
C ASP A 67 37.81 6.05 -6.78
N THR A 68 37.58 6.86 -5.74
CA THR A 68 36.21 7.22 -5.32
C THR A 68 35.66 8.31 -6.23
N THR A 69 34.66 7.99 -7.05
CA THR A 69 34.10 8.96 -8.00
C THR A 69 32.77 9.56 -7.52
N GLU A 70 32.59 10.86 -7.71
CA GLU A 70 31.37 11.54 -7.31
C GLU A 70 30.83 12.43 -8.44
N ILE A 71 29.51 12.42 -8.62
CA ILE A 71 28.79 13.38 -9.46
C ILE A 71 27.85 14.19 -8.57
N LYS A 72 27.93 15.51 -8.65
CA LYS A 72 27.05 16.45 -7.95
C LYS A 72 26.27 17.29 -8.95
N VAL A 73 24.98 17.48 -8.69
CA VAL A 73 24.12 18.41 -9.44
C VAL A 73 23.51 19.38 -8.45
N ILE A 74 23.84 20.66 -8.55
CA ILE A 74 23.35 21.71 -7.66
C ILE A 74 22.91 22.93 -8.48
N ASN A 75 21.97 23.70 -7.92
CA ASN A 75 21.65 25.03 -8.41
C ASN A 75 22.67 26.04 -7.89
N SER A 76 23.18 26.93 -8.75
CA SER A 76 24.20 27.92 -8.35
C SER A 76 23.63 29.04 -7.47
N ALA A 77 22.31 29.27 -7.54
CA ALA A 77 21.62 30.26 -6.74
C ALA A 77 20.82 29.59 -5.62
N ASN A 78 20.80 30.27 -4.46
CA ASN A 78 20.04 29.85 -3.29
C ASN A 78 18.66 30.55 -3.29
N SER A 79 17.69 29.92 -2.64
CA SER A 79 16.31 30.38 -2.47
C SER A 79 15.55 30.52 -3.79
N GLU A 80 15.79 29.59 -4.72
CA GLU A 80 15.04 29.48 -5.97
C GLU A 80 14.88 28.02 -6.41
N ALA A 81 13.92 27.79 -7.30
CA ALA A 81 13.70 26.49 -7.93
C ALA A 81 14.92 26.06 -8.75
N PRO A 82 15.47 24.85 -8.53
CA PRO A 82 16.63 24.40 -9.26
C PRO A 82 16.30 24.15 -10.73
N SER A 83 17.18 24.62 -11.61
CA SER A 83 17.11 24.31 -13.03
C SER A 83 17.60 22.88 -13.33
N VAL A 84 16.96 22.21 -14.27
CA VAL A 84 17.26 20.81 -14.62
C VAL A 84 18.57 20.69 -15.41
N VAL A 85 19.46 19.81 -14.96
CA VAL A 85 20.60 19.29 -15.73
C VAL A 85 20.22 17.96 -16.37
N THR A 86 20.18 17.90 -17.70
CA THR A 86 19.81 16.70 -18.46
C THR A 86 21.05 15.92 -18.90
N PHE A 87 21.15 14.66 -18.47
CA PHE A 87 22.14 13.68 -18.90
C PHE A 87 21.53 12.80 -19.98
N THR A 88 22.01 12.95 -21.21
CA THR A 88 21.44 12.28 -22.41
C THR A 88 22.11 10.93 -22.71
N SER A 89 22.91 10.41 -21.80
CA SER A 89 23.74 9.21 -21.99
C SER A 89 23.97 8.52 -20.64
N THR A 90 24.59 7.34 -20.66
CA THR A 90 24.82 6.55 -19.44
C THR A 90 25.70 7.31 -18.45
N VAL A 91 25.33 7.24 -17.17
CA VAL A 91 26.07 7.83 -16.06
C VAL A 91 26.49 6.73 -15.09
N ALA A 92 27.78 6.70 -14.77
CA ALA A 92 28.37 5.84 -13.75
C ALA A 92 29.28 6.67 -12.84
N ALA A 93 29.17 6.41 -11.54
CA ALA A 93 30.01 6.96 -10.46
C ALA A 93 29.79 6.11 -9.20
N ASP A 94 30.66 6.19 -8.20
CA ASP A 94 30.43 5.57 -6.89
C ASP A 94 29.27 6.25 -6.15
N THR A 95 29.21 7.58 -6.26
CA THR A 95 28.19 8.41 -5.61
C THR A 95 27.60 9.42 -6.57
N LEU A 96 26.27 9.52 -6.60
CA LEU A 96 25.51 10.55 -7.28
C LEU A 96 24.74 11.35 -6.23
N THR A 97 24.95 12.66 -6.18
CA THR A 97 24.28 13.56 -5.24
C THR A 97 23.56 14.67 -5.99
N ILE A 98 22.26 14.83 -5.76
CA ILE A 98 21.43 15.89 -6.32
C ILE A 98 21.01 16.81 -5.18
N GLY A 99 21.41 18.08 -5.28
CA GLY A 99 21.23 19.08 -4.23
C GLY A 99 22.23 18.96 -3.07
N THR A 100 22.09 19.86 -2.11
CA THR A 100 22.86 19.94 -0.87
C THR A 100 21.98 20.53 0.22
N THR A 101 22.43 20.55 1.46
CA THR A 101 21.70 21.17 2.58
C THR A 101 21.48 22.68 2.44
N THR A 102 22.03 23.34 1.41
CA THR A 102 21.95 24.80 1.19
C THR A 102 21.45 25.17 -0.20
N TYR A 103 21.48 24.25 -1.16
CA TYR A 103 21.08 24.53 -2.54
C TYR A 103 20.31 23.33 -3.06
N GLY A 104 19.16 23.57 -3.68
CA GLY A 104 18.43 22.54 -4.41
C GLY A 104 19.23 22.04 -5.61
N GLY A 105 18.81 20.92 -6.20
CA GLY A 105 19.38 20.42 -7.46
C GLY A 105 18.33 19.67 -8.27
N ALA A 106 18.37 19.80 -9.59
CA ALA A 106 17.45 19.07 -10.47
C ALA A 106 18.23 18.33 -11.57
N ALA A 107 18.00 17.04 -11.69
CA ALA A 107 18.67 16.19 -12.67
C ALA A 107 17.67 15.32 -13.42
N LEU A 108 17.85 15.19 -14.74
CA LEU A 108 17.14 14.26 -15.61
C LEU A 108 18.13 13.29 -16.24
N PHE A 109 17.92 11.99 -16.05
CA PHE A 109 18.72 10.93 -16.67
C PHE A 109 17.88 10.21 -17.72
N GLU A 110 18.23 10.39 -19.00
CA GLU A 110 17.49 9.79 -20.11
C GLU A 110 17.85 8.31 -20.33
N GLU A 111 19.04 7.90 -19.87
CA GLU A 111 19.56 6.54 -19.94
C GLU A 111 19.61 5.89 -18.55
N ALA A 112 19.93 4.59 -18.52
CA ALA A 112 20.04 3.86 -17.26
C ALA A 112 21.19 4.43 -16.39
N VAL A 113 20.96 4.47 -15.07
CA VAL A 113 21.93 4.93 -14.07
C VAL A 113 22.40 3.75 -13.25
N THR A 114 23.71 3.57 -13.16
CA THR A 114 24.35 2.54 -12.33
C THR A 114 25.35 3.23 -11.42
N THR A 115 24.93 3.49 -10.18
CA THR A 115 25.71 4.23 -9.19
C THR A 115 25.41 3.62 -7.83
N PRO A 116 26.40 3.05 -7.12
CA PRO A 116 26.19 2.38 -5.84
C PRO A 116 25.36 3.20 -4.85
N THR A 117 25.69 4.49 -4.67
CA THR A 117 25.01 5.38 -3.72
C THR A 117 24.36 6.55 -4.46
N ILE A 118 23.07 6.78 -4.23
CA ILE A 118 22.35 7.96 -4.76
C ILE A 118 21.76 8.76 -3.60
N ASN A 119 22.05 10.06 -3.55
CA ASN A 119 21.51 10.97 -2.55
C ASN A 119 20.71 12.08 -3.24
N VAL A 120 19.51 12.36 -2.76
CA VAL A 120 18.72 13.55 -3.14
C VAL A 120 18.49 14.37 -1.88
N VAL A 121 18.97 15.61 -1.86
CA VAL A 121 18.96 16.46 -0.66
C VAL A 121 18.29 17.78 -0.99
N GLY A 122 17.14 18.07 -0.38
CA GLY A 122 16.47 19.36 -0.50
C GLY A 122 17.33 20.50 0.09
N GLY A 123 17.11 21.73 -0.39
CA GLY A 123 17.84 22.91 0.08
C GLY A 123 17.34 23.49 1.42
N ASP A 124 17.89 24.63 1.82
CA ASP A 124 17.52 25.33 3.05
C ASP A 124 16.37 26.35 2.86
N HIS A 125 15.76 26.36 1.68
CA HIS A 125 14.57 27.15 1.37
C HIS A 125 13.45 26.30 0.76
N ALA A 126 12.19 26.70 0.96
CA ALA A 126 11.00 26.00 0.45
C ALA A 126 10.83 26.06 -1.08
N ASP A 127 11.71 26.79 -1.77
CA ASP A 127 11.74 26.82 -3.24
C ASP A 127 12.87 25.92 -3.78
N GLU A 128 13.70 25.33 -2.92
CA GLU A 128 14.88 24.57 -3.29
C GLU A 128 14.63 23.06 -3.29
N ASP A 129 13.53 22.65 -3.92
CA ASP A 129 13.14 21.25 -4.01
C ASP A 129 14.09 20.50 -4.96
N SER A 130 14.82 19.52 -4.42
CA SER A 130 15.71 18.70 -5.19
C SER A 130 14.96 17.58 -5.90
N THR A 131 15.16 17.45 -7.21
CA THR A 131 14.47 16.43 -8.02
C THR A 131 15.46 15.60 -8.84
N ALA A 132 15.39 14.28 -8.70
CA ALA A 132 16.04 13.35 -9.63
C ALA A 132 14.98 12.63 -10.47
N THR A 133 15.03 12.79 -11.79
CA THR A 133 14.15 12.09 -12.73
C THR A 133 14.94 11.02 -13.46
N PHE A 134 14.50 9.76 -13.36
CA PHE A 134 15.08 8.62 -14.04
C PHE A 134 14.12 8.10 -15.09
N ASN A 135 14.51 8.19 -16.36
CA ASN A 135 13.70 7.70 -17.47
C ASN A 135 13.86 6.20 -17.67
N LYS A 136 14.91 5.56 -17.16
CA LYS A 136 15.17 4.12 -17.33
C LYS A 136 15.54 3.46 -16.01
N ALA A 137 16.07 2.24 -16.09
CA ALA A 137 16.48 1.46 -14.93
C ALA A 137 17.51 2.20 -14.06
N VAL A 138 17.39 2.03 -12.74
CA VAL A 138 18.34 2.51 -11.75
C VAL A 138 18.88 1.31 -10.98
N THR A 139 20.20 1.27 -10.80
CA THR A 139 20.88 0.27 -9.95
C THR A 139 21.75 0.99 -8.94
N ALA A 140 21.33 0.98 -7.67
CA ALA A 140 22.02 1.56 -6.53
C ALA A 140 22.29 0.49 -5.46
N SER A 141 23.42 -0.21 -5.58
CA SER A 141 23.75 -1.37 -4.73
C SER A 141 23.92 -1.03 -3.25
N SER A 142 24.22 0.22 -2.92
CA SER A 142 24.37 0.74 -1.55
C SER A 142 23.13 1.51 -1.07
N GLY A 143 22.12 1.68 -1.93
CA GLY A 143 20.86 2.34 -1.62
C GLY A 143 20.74 3.77 -2.16
N ILE A 144 19.54 4.29 -2.01
CA ILE A 144 19.11 5.63 -2.38
C ILE A 144 18.58 6.29 -1.12
N THR A 145 19.02 7.52 -0.84
CA THR A 145 18.57 8.30 0.32
C THR A 145 17.94 9.61 -0.13
N LEU A 146 16.74 9.90 0.37
CA LEU A 146 16.06 11.18 0.18
C LEU A 146 16.08 11.95 1.51
N ASN A 147 16.62 13.16 1.50
CA ASN A 147 16.73 14.00 2.68
C ASN A 147 15.98 15.32 2.43
N ASP A 148 14.78 15.42 2.99
CA ASP A 148 14.07 16.69 3.02
C ASP A 148 14.77 17.62 4.00
N GLN A 149 14.87 18.89 3.64
CA GLN A 149 15.43 19.92 4.50
C GLN A 149 14.36 20.98 4.74
N THR A 150 14.52 22.19 4.19
CA THR A 150 13.39 23.12 4.07
C THR A 150 12.75 23.00 2.69
N GLY A 151 13.53 22.69 1.66
CA GLY A 151 13.04 22.17 0.40
C GLY A 151 12.92 20.64 0.44
N ASP A 152 12.14 20.10 -0.48
CA ASP A 152 11.82 18.68 -0.55
C ASP A 152 12.89 17.89 -1.34
N ALA A 153 13.01 16.60 -1.08
CA ALA A 153 13.73 15.63 -1.90
C ALA A 153 12.75 14.73 -2.65
N LYS A 154 12.80 14.75 -3.98
CA LYS A 154 11.88 14.01 -4.85
C LYS A 154 12.62 13.16 -5.88
N ILE A 155 12.16 11.93 -6.05
CA ILE A 155 12.56 11.06 -7.16
C ILE A 155 11.35 10.77 -8.05
N ILE A 156 11.53 10.87 -9.37
CA ILE A 156 10.53 10.54 -10.37
C ILE A 156 11.04 9.40 -11.24
N PHE A 157 10.38 8.25 -11.19
CA PHE A 157 10.61 7.15 -12.13
C PHE A 157 9.66 7.31 -13.31
N ALA A 158 10.17 7.85 -14.42
CA ALA A 158 9.37 8.39 -15.51
C ALA A 158 9.30 7.48 -16.74
N GLU A 159 8.77 8.04 -17.83
CA GLU A 159 8.73 7.50 -19.19
C GLU A 159 7.98 6.18 -19.40
N ASN A 160 7.55 5.98 -20.64
CA ASN A 160 6.77 4.81 -21.07
C ASN A 160 7.66 3.59 -21.37
N ASN A 161 8.53 3.22 -20.43
CA ASN A 161 9.28 1.97 -20.45
C ASN A 161 9.13 1.19 -19.14
N SER A 162 9.04 -0.14 -19.27
CA SER A 162 8.97 -1.01 -18.12
C SER A 162 10.38 -1.40 -17.68
N VAL A 163 10.75 -1.02 -16.46
CA VAL A 163 12.10 -1.23 -15.92
C VAL A 163 12.07 -1.72 -14.48
N THR A 164 13.17 -2.33 -14.08
CA THR A 164 13.44 -2.70 -12.70
C THR A 164 14.32 -1.63 -12.04
N ILE A 165 13.92 -1.21 -10.86
CA ILE A 165 14.67 -0.34 -9.95
C ILE A 165 15.28 -1.21 -8.87
N THR A 166 16.60 -1.14 -8.70
CA THR A 166 17.36 -1.95 -7.74
C THR A 166 18.10 -1.05 -6.77
N GLY A 167 18.09 -1.42 -5.49
CA GLY A 167 18.62 -0.60 -4.39
C GLY A 167 17.52 -0.25 -3.40
N THR A 168 17.84 -0.25 -2.11
CA THR A 168 16.91 0.26 -1.10
C THR A 168 16.64 1.74 -1.35
N ILE A 169 15.47 2.23 -0.97
CA ILE A 169 15.13 3.65 -1.05
C ILE A 169 14.62 4.04 0.33
N ASP A 170 15.31 4.93 1.03
CA ASP A 170 14.99 5.31 2.41
C ASP A 170 15.01 6.84 2.56
N GLY A 171 14.27 7.37 3.53
CA GLY A 171 14.50 8.73 4.02
C GLY A 171 15.84 8.82 4.73
N ALA A 172 16.44 10.02 4.86
CA ALA A 172 17.60 10.18 5.76
C ALA A 172 17.14 10.17 7.24
N SER A 173 15.93 10.65 7.49
CA SER A 173 15.12 10.46 8.69
C SER A 173 13.73 9.93 8.32
N SER A 174 12.90 9.59 9.32
CA SER A 174 11.51 9.19 9.09
C SER A 174 10.70 10.38 8.58
N ASP A 175 9.74 10.10 7.71
CA ASP A 175 8.88 11.11 7.08
C ASP A 175 9.71 12.13 6.26
N GLU A 176 10.70 11.62 5.52
CA GLU A 176 11.43 12.39 4.51
C GLU A 176 11.28 11.77 3.12
N GLY A 177 11.23 12.62 2.10
CA GLY A 177 11.35 12.23 0.71
C GLY A 177 10.04 11.78 0.07
N THR A 178 9.95 12.05 -1.22
CA THR A 178 8.86 11.60 -2.08
C THR A 178 9.39 10.78 -3.24
N ILE A 179 8.77 9.64 -3.51
CA ILE A 179 8.90 8.96 -4.81
C ILE A 179 7.62 9.08 -5.62
N GLN A 180 7.76 9.32 -6.91
CA GLN A 180 6.65 9.33 -7.87
C GLN A 180 6.92 8.34 -9.00
N VAL A 181 5.92 7.53 -9.34
CA VAL A 181 6.01 6.54 -10.42
C VAL A 181 5.06 6.90 -11.54
N THR A 182 5.57 7.14 -12.75
CA THR A 182 4.77 7.55 -13.92
C THR A 182 5.10 6.73 -15.18
N GLY A 183 4.38 6.97 -16.28
CA GLY A 183 4.72 6.47 -17.62
C GLY A 183 4.33 5.02 -17.90
N ALA A 184 5.25 4.06 -17.73
CA ALA A 184 5.02 2.59 -17.83
C ALA A 184 5.34 1.83 -16.52
N THR A 185 5.09 0.52 -16.49
CA THR A 185 5.22 -0.31 -15.28
C THR A 185 6.61 -0.27 -14.65
N LYS A 186 6.72 0.06 -13.36
CA LYS A 186 7.99 -0.01 -12.63
C LYS A 186 8.01 -1.16 -11.63
N THR A 187 9.11 -1.91 -11.59
CA THR A 187 9.31 -2.99 -10.61
C THR A 187 10.42 -2.59 -9.63
N PHE A 188 10.08 -2.47 -8.36
CA PHE A 188 11.03 -2.24 -7.28
C PHE A 188 11.49 -3.59 -6.72
N ALA A 189 12.78 -3.88 -6.87
CA ALA A 189 13.37 -5.16 -6.47
C ALA A 189 13.76 -5.22 -4.99
N SER A 190 13.91 -4.07 -4.33
CA SER A 190 14.39 -3.92 -2.96
C SER A 190 13.37 -3.17 -2.10
N ALA A 191 13.58 -3.17 -0.78
CA ALA A 191 12.69 -2.50 0.17
C ALA A 191 12.68 -0.98 -0.02
N ILE A 192 11.56 -0.35 0.32
CA ILE A 192 11.39 1.11 0.34
C ILE A 192 10.96 1.51 1.75
N GLY A 193 11.61 2.51 2.34
CA GLY A 193 11.40 2.93 3.73
C GLY A 193 11.71 1.83 4.75
N GLY A 194 12.59 0.88 4.42
CA GLY A 194 12.90 -0.25 5.29
C GLY A 194 13.66 0.17 6.55
N THR A 195 14.50 1.20 6.44
CA THR A 195 15.24 1.79 7.56
C THR A 195 14.52 3.02 8.10
N GLN A 196 14.13 3.93 7.21
CA GLN A 196 13.45 5.18 7.54
C GLN A 196 12.32 5.42 6.55
N ASP A 197 11.09 5.48 7.06
CA ASP A 197 9.87 5.65 6.27
C ASP A 197 9.93 6.91 5.40
N LEU A 198 9.47 6.80 4.15
CA LEU A 198 9.32 7.97 3.27
C LEU A 198 8.11 8.83 3.66
N THR A 199 8.07 10.09 3.27
CA THR A 199 6.86 10.91 3.40
C THR A 199 5.73 10.40 2.50
N LEU A 200 6.06 10.16 1.22
CA LEU A 200 5.07 9.83 0.20
C LEU A 200 5.63 8.86 -0.84
N ILE A 201 4.84 7.81 -1.12
CA ILE A 201 4.95 6.99 -2.31
C ILE A 201 3.74 7.30 -3.20
N ASP A 202 3.97 8.04 -4.28
CA ASP A 202 2.95 8.48 -5.23
C ASP A 202 2.96 7.60 -6.50
N ILE A 203 1.88 6.86 -6.71
CA ILE A 203 1.80 5.82 -7.75
C ILE A 203 0.81 6.25 -8.82
N ASP A 204 1.31 7.01 -9.78
CA ASP A 204 0.56 7.46 -10.98
C ASP A 204 0.61 6.43 -12.12
N ASN A 205 1.31 5.31 -11.91
CA ASN A 205 1.31 4.23 -12.87
C ASN A 205 1.62 2.86 -12.27
N THR A 206 1.28 1.81 -13.03
CA THR A 206 1.36 0.41 -12.59
C THR A 206 2.71 0.13 -11.94
N SER A 207 2.70 -0.37 -10.71
CA SER A 207 3.91 -0.59 -9.93
C SER A 207 3.91 -1.94 -9.25
N THR A 208 5.07 -2.58 -9.15
CA THR A 208 5.25 -3.82 -8.39
C THR A 208 6.36 -3.65 -7.37
N PHE A 209 6.05 -3.88 -6.10
CA PHE A 209 6.99 -3.86 -4.99
C PHE A 209 7.26 -5.29 -4.55
N ASN A 210 8.46 -5.79 -4.82
CA ASN A 210 8.83 -7.17 -4.48
C ASN A 210 9.19 -7.36 -3.00
N GLU A 211 9.54 -6.28 -2.32
CA GLU A 211 9.93 -6.24 -0.92
C GLU A 211 8.99 -5.34 -0.12
N ALA A 212 9.21 -5.26 1.19
CA ALA A 212 8.37 -4.44 2.08
C ALA A 212 8.50 -2.95 1.73
N ILE A 213 7.40 -2.21 1.90
CA ILE A 213 7.35 -0.76 1.71
C ILE A 213 6.87 -0.06 2.97
N SER A 214 7.46 1.08 3.29
CA SER A 214 7.10 1.92 4.43
C SER A 214 7.08 3.39 4.05
N ALA A 215 6.00 4.09 4.36
CA ALA A 215 5.86 5.53 4.14
C ALA A 215 4.76 6.13 5.01
N THR A 216 4.76 7.44 5.30
CA THR A 216 3.63 8.10 5.94
C THR A 216 2.37 7.91 5.11
N ASN A 217 2.46 8.21 3.80
CA ASN A 217 1.36 8.12 2.86
C ASN A 217 1.73 7.31 1.62
N ILE A 218 0.78 6.53 1.13
CA ILE A 218 0.85 5.88 -0.18
C ILE A 218 -0.39 6.27 -0.98
N ASN A 219 -0.20 6.82 -2.17
CA ASN A 219 -1.29 7.16 -3.08
C ASN A 219 -1.26 6.26 -4.31
N VAL A 220 -2.41 5.73 -4.70
CA VAL A 220 -2.59 4.98 -5.95
C VAL A 220 -3.63 5.70 -6.79
N ALA A 221 -3.18 6.29 -7.89
CA ALA A 221 -4.00 7.11 -8.78
C ALA A 221 -5.08 6.30 -9.52
N ASP A 222 -6.00 7.02 -10.17
CA ASP A 222 -7.16 6.45 -10.85
C ASP A 222 -6.75 5.43 -11.92
N SER A 223 -7.44 4.29 -11.93
CA SER A 223 -7.24 3.20 -12.88
C SER A 223 -5.82 2.61 -12.88
N ILE A 224 -5.02 2.90 -11.85
CA ILE A 224 -3.68 2.36 -11.67
C ILE A 224 -3.69 1.17 -10.72
N THR A 225 -2.83 0.18 -10.99
CA THR A 225 -2.62 -0.97 -10.11
C THR A 225 -1.25 -0.91 -9.43
N ALA A 226 -1.25 -0.83 -8.10
CA ALA A 226 -0.08 -1.06 -7.27
C ALA A 226 -0.12 -2.51 -6.75
N THR A 227 0.93 -3.29 -7.01
CA THR A 227 1.07 -4.65 -6.47
C THR A 227 2.13 -4.67 -5.39
N ALA A 228 1.73 -4.94 -4.15
CA ALA A 228 2.64 -5.18 -3.05
C ALA A 228 2.74 -6.68 -2.76
N LYS A 229 3.96 -7.19 -2.75
CA LYS A 229 4.20 -8.59 -2.40
C LYS A 229 4.33 -8.74 -0.89
N LYS A 230 5.14 -7.92 -0.24
CA LYS A 230 5.40 -8.05 1.20
C LYS A 230 4.56 -7.08 2.04
N ALA A 231 4.96 -6.92 3.31
CA ALA A 231 4.30 -6.03 4.25
C ALA A 231 4.30 -4.58 3.74
N ILE A 232 3.22 -3.87 4.07
CA ILE A 232 3.10 -2.43 3.89
C ILE A 232 2.94 -1.83 5.28
N THR A 233 3.75 -0.83 5.59
CA THR A 233 3.58 0.01 6.77
C THR A 233 3.29 1.42 6.31
N ALA A 234 2.08 1.91 6.55
CA ALA A 234 1.77 3.31 6.31
C ALA A 234 0.89 3.91 7.40
N THR A 235 0.81 5.23 7.46
CA THR A 235 -0.26 5.88 8.24
C THR A 235 -1.57 5.86 7.44
N ALA A 236 -1.49 6.24 6.16
CA ALA A 236 -2.61 6.23 5.24
C ALA A 236 -2.22 5.70 3.86
N ILE A 237 -3.10 4.87 3.31
CA ILE A 237 -3.09 4.45 1.91
C ILE A 237 -4.37 5.01 1.28
N VAL A 238 -4.22 5.80 0.23
CA VAL A 238 -5.33 6.41 -0.52
C VAL A 238 -5.41 5.74 -1.89
N LEU A 239 -6.57 5.18 -2.21
CA LEU A 239 -6.88 4.57 -3.48
C LEU A 239 -7.82 5.51 -4.26
N ASP A 240 -7.24 6.49 -4.96
CA ASP A 240 -7.92 7.55 -5.73
C ASP A 240 -8.45 7.00 -7.05
N GLY A 241 -9.34 6.01 -6.99
CA GLY A 241 -9.77 5.21 -8.14
C GLY A 241 -8.81 4.06 -8.49
N GLY A 242 -7.66 3.99 -7.81
CA GLY A 242 -6.65 2.95 -7.97
C GLY A 242 -7.01 1.60 -7.34
N THR A 243 -6.20 0.59 -7.67
CA THR A 243 -6.24 -0.76 -7.12
C THR A 243 -4.96 -1.09 -6.38
N LEU A 244 -5.07 -1.53 -5.12
CA LEU A 244 -3.97 -2.15 -4.38
C LEU A 244 -4.15 -3.67 -4.39
N VAL A 245 -3.18 -4.40 -4.96
CA VAL A 245 -3.14 -5.86 -4.99
C VAL A 245 -2.10 -6.35 -3.99
N LEU A 246 -2.50 -7.21 -3.06
CA LEU A 246 -1.61 -7.86 -2.10
C LEU A 246 -1.37 -9.31 -2.54
N SER A 247 -0.21 -9.60 -3.13
CA SER A 247 -0.09 -10.80 -3.99
C SER A 247 0.95 -11.86 -3.61
N ASP A 248 1.72 -11.71 -2.54
CA ASP A 248 2.72 -12.74 -2.18
C ASP A 248 2.10 -13.95 -1.49
N ASN A 249 2.80 -15.07 -1.64
CA ASN A 249 2.46 -16.36 -1.05
C ASN A 249 3.00 -16.52 0.38
N ASN A 250 3.50 -15.44 0.99
CA ASN A 250 3.87 -15.40 2.40
C ASN A 250 2.83 -14.61 3.19
N SER A 251 2.66 -15.00 4.46
CA SER A 251 1.79 -14.24 5.37
C SER A 251 2.43 -12.89 5.69
N VAL A 252 1.64 -11.82 5.65
CA VAL A 252 2.11 -10.45 5.94
C VAL A 252 1.06 -9.64 6.68
N THR A 253 1.55 -8.68 7.48
CA THR A 253 0.72 -7.66 8.12
C THR A 253 0.78 -6.38 7.30
N ILE A 254 -0.39 -5.78 7.12
CA ILE A 254 -0.59 -4.46 6.51
C ILE A 254 -1.02 -3.51 7.62
N ALA A 255 -0.18 -2.51 7.90
CA ALA A 255 -0.45 -1.46 8.86
C ALA A 255 -0.90 -0.17 8.14
N GLY A 256 -1.70 0.64 8.84
CA GLY A 256 -2.25 1.89 8.30
C GLY A 256 -3.71 1.83 7.94
N THR A 257 -4.29 3.01 7.76
CA THR A 257 -5.65 3.13 7.20
C THR A 257 -5.61 2.96 5.69
N ILE A 258 -6.64 2.35 5.10
CA ILE A 258 -6.79 2.23 3.64
C ILE A 258 -8.12 2.84 3.26
N ASN A 259 -8.16 3.92 2.47
CA ASN A 259 -9.39 4.61 2.12
C ASN A 259 -9.46 4.91 0.62
N GLY A 260 -10.66 5.11 0.10
CA GLY A 260 -10.83 5.80 -1.18
C GLY A 260 -10.46 7.27 -1.04
N SER A 261 -10.24 7.96 -2.15
CA SER A 261 -10.19 9.43 -2.15
C SER A 261 -11.60 10.00 -1.98
N ASN A 262 -12.60 9.34 -2.59
CA ASN A 262 -14.01 9.51 -2.28
C ASN A 262 -14.75 8.17 -2.10
N THR A 263 -16.06 8.25 -1.81
CA THR A 263 -16.92 7.08 -1.50
C THR A 263 -17.26 6.21 -2.71
N THR A 264 -16.76 6.53 -3.90
CA THR A 264 -17.05 5.81 -5.15
C THR A 264 -15.79 5.22 -5.82
N GLU A 265 -14.71 5.17 -5.05
CA GLU A 265 -13.39 4.83 -5.56
C GLU A 265 -12.71 3.75 -4.72
N GLY A 266 -11.58 3.25 -5.22
CA GLY A 266 -10.69 2.35 -4.51
C GLY A 266 -11.07 0.87 -4.55
N THR A 267 -10.10 0.05 -4.96
CA THR A 267 -10.19 -1.41 -4.91
C THR A 267 -9.03 -2.01 -4.12
N LEU A 268 -9.34 -2.84 -3.13
CA LEU A 268 -8.35 -3.66 -2.44
C LEU A 268 -8.52 -5.12 -2.86
N GLN A 269 -7.48 -5.73 -3.44
CA GLN A 269 -7.48 -7.14 -3.82
C GLN A 269 -6.51 -7.94 -2.95
N ILE A 270 -7.00 -9.03 -2.37
CA ILE A 270 -6.26 -9.90 -1.45
C ILE A 270 -6.10 -11.28 -2.08
N THR A 271 -4.86 -11.63 -2.43
CA THR A 271 -4.52 -12.94 -3.00
C THR A 271 -3.25 -13.53 -2.35
N GLY A 272 -2.88 -14.75 -2.75
CA GLY A 272 -1.71 -15.47 -2.23
C GLY A 272 -1.93 -16.07 -0.84
N ALA A 273 -1.05 -15.79 0.11
CA ALA A 273 -1.20 -16.28 1.49
C ALA A 273 -1.96 -15.30 2.39
N THR A 274 -2.12 -15.66 3.66
CA THR A 274 -2.85 -14.88 4.66
C THR A 274 -2.41 -13.42 4.73
N LYS A 275 -3.35 -12.49 4.65
CA LYS A 275 -3.12 -11.05 4.88
C LYS A 275 -3.80 -10.62 6.17
N THR A 276 -3.04 -9.98 7.05
CA THR A 276 -3.56 -9.43 8.31
C THR A 276 -3.58 -7.92 8.25
N PHE A 277 -4.74 -7.31 8.42
CA PHE A 277 -4.92 -5.86 8.45
C PHE A 277 -5.07 -5.39 9.89
N SER A 278 -4.14 -4.56 10.34
CA SER A 278 -4.17 -3.98 11.70
C SER A 278 -4.91 -2.64 11.76
N GLY A 279 -4.96 -1.89 10.66
CA GLY A 279 -5.66 -0.61 10.57
C GLY A 279 -7.05 -0.72 9.96
N ALA A 280 -7.82 0.36 10.07
CA ALA A 280 -9.16 0.46 9.54
C ALA A 280 -9.17 0.63 8.01
N ILE A 281 -10.19 0.11 7.33
CA ILE A 281 -10.34 0.18 5.88
C ILE A 281 -11.66 0.87 5.55
N GLY A 282 -11.63 1.90 4.71
CA GLY A 282 -12.79 2.62 4.21
C GLY A 282 -13.56 3.48 5.22
N THR A 283 -13.17 3.47 6.50
CA THR A 283 -13.93 4.18 7.56
C THR A 283 -13.91 5.71 7.47
N THR A 284 -12.94 6.29 6.75
CA THR A 284 -12.96 7.73 6.43
C THR A 284 -13.67 7.98 5.11
N GLN A 285 -13.38 7.15 4.11
CA GLN A 285 -14.03 7.17 2.79
C GLN A 285 -14.13 5.71 2.30
N ALA A 286 -15.36 5.20 2.19
CA ALA A 286 -15.63 3.80 1.89
C ALA A 286 -14.94 3.35 0.60
N LEU A 287 -14.39 2.13 0.60
CA LEU A 287 -13.89 1.52 -0.63
C LEU A 287 -15.06 1.05 -1.50
N THR A 288 -14.87 1.10 -2.81
CA THR A 288 -15.85 0.52 -3.74
C THR A 288 -15.86 -1.01 -3.65
N LEU A 289 -14.66 -1.60 -3.58
CA LEU A 289 -14.50 -3.05 -3.58
C LEU A 289 -13.38 -3.49 -2.64
N ILE A 290 -13.70 -4.44 -1.77
CA ILE A 290 -12.73 -5.35 -1.15
C ILE A 290 -12.94 -6.72 -1.79
N ASP A 291 -11.93 -7.23 -2.46
CA ASP A 291 -11.95 -8.52 -3.15
C ASP A 291 -11.02 -9.52 -2.46
N VAL A 292 -11.61 -10.60 -1.93
CA VAL A 292 -10.93 -11.59 -1.11
C VAL A 292 -10.86 -12.91 -1.86
N ASP A 293 -9.66 -13.23 -2.37
CA ASP A 293 -9.38 -14.49 -3.06
C ASP A 293 -8.66 -15.52 -2.16
N ASN A 294 -8.11 -15.07 -1.03
CA ASN A 294 -7.32 -15.87 -0.10
C ASN A 294 -7.54 -15.43 1.36
N ALA A 295 -6.91 -16.14 2.30
CA ALA A 295 -7.10 -15.92 3.73
C ALA A 295 -6.86 -14.45 4.12
N ALA A 296 -7.77 -13.88 4.90
CA ALA A 296 -7.68 -12.50 5.34
C ALA A 296 -8.20 -12.34 6.77
N ILE A 297 -7.49 -11.54 7.56
CA ILE A 297 -7.85 -11.19 8.94
C ILE A 297 -7.95 -9.67 9.03
N PHE A 298 -9.15 -9.15 9.24
CA PHE A 298 -9.42 -7.73 9.38
C PHE A 298 -9.62 -7.40 10.86
N ASN A 299 -8.55 -6.96 11.54
CA ASN A 299 -8.62 -6.55 12.95
C ASN A 299 -9.10 -5.10 13.12
N GLY A 300 -8.97 -4.28 12.07
CA GLY A 300 -9.57 -2.96 12.01
C GLY A 300 -10.98 -3.01 11.42
N SER A 301 -11.80 -2.02 11.77
CA SER A 301 -13.10 -1.77 11.13
C SER A 301 -12.99 -1.67 9.62
N ILE A 302 -13.95 -2.25 8.89
CA ILE A 302 -14.03 -2.12 7.43
C ILE A 302 -15.32 -1.41 7.00
N GLU A 303 -15.24 -0.56 5.99
CA GLU A 303 -16.39 0.01 5.30
C GLU A 303 -16.19 -0.09 3.78
N ALA A 304 -17.10 -0.78 3.10
CA ALA A 304 -17.04 -0.94 1.65
C ALA A 304 -18.42 -1.01 1.01
N THR A 305 -18.49 -0.63 -0.27
CA THR A 305 -19.70 -0.83 -1.07
C THR A 305 -19.90 -2.32 -1.34
N THR A 306 -18.86 -3.01 -1.78
CA THR A 306 -18.88 -4.46 -2.09
C THR A 306 -17.76 -5.20 -1.37
N LEU A 307 -18.10 -6.31 -0.73
CA LEU A 307 -17.16 -7.35 -0.31
C LEU A 307 -17.36 -8.58 -1.20
N SER A 308 -16.38 -8.86 -2.05
CA SER A 308 -16.33 -10.06 -2.89
C SER A 308 -15.51 -11.13 -2.19
N VAL A 309 -16.04 -12.36 -2.15
CA VAL A 309 -15.40 -13.50 -1.46
C VAL A 309 -15.37 -14.68 -2.43
N ALA A 310 -14.17 -15.05 -2.89
CA ALA A 310 -14.00 -16.14 -3.84
C ALA A 310 -14.24 -17.52 -3.20
N ALA A 311 -14.72 -18.47 -4.01
CA ALA A 311 -14.93 -19.84 -3.57
C ALA A 311 -13.61 -20.62 -3.49
N SER A 312 -13.00 -20.67 -2.30
CA SER A 312 -11.80 -21.45 -2.02
C SER A 312 -11.64 -21.77 -0.53
N ASN A 313 -10.78 -22.75 -0.21
CA ASN A 313 -10.55 -23.17 1.16
C ASN A 313 -9.56 -22.22 1.86
N TYR A 314 -10.08 -21.14 2.44
CA TYR A 314 -9.34 -20.23 3.29
C TYR A 314 -10.23 -19.69 4.41
N ALA A 315 -9.59 -19.26 5.51
CA ALA A 315 -10.26 -18.60 6.61
C ALA A 315 -10.44 -17.10 6.32
N LEU A 316 -11.60 -16.56 6.66
CA LEU A 316 -11.88 -15.12 6.60
C LEU A 316 -12.37 -14.66 7.97
N GLU A 317 -11.72 -13.64 8.52
CA GLU A 317 -12.04 -13.09 9.84
C GLU A 317 -12.33 -11.60 9.75
N LEU A 318 -13.54 -11.20 10.15
CA LEU A 318 -13.98 -9.81 10.28
C LEU A 318 -14.05 -9.44 11.76
N ASN A 319 -12.90 -9.18 12.37
CA ASN A 319 -12.75 -8.91 13.82
C ASN A 319 -12.87 -7.41 14.16
N GLY A 320 -12.94 -6.53 13.15
CA GLY A 320 -13.09 -5.09 13.36
C GLY A 320 -14.34 -4.75 14.19
N ALA A 321 -14.21 -3.80 15.12
CA ALA A 321 -15.27 -3.40 16.04
C ALA A 321 -16.56 -2.91 15.35
N ALA A 322 -16.43 -2.36 14.14
CA ALA A 322 -17.55 -1.94 13.30
C ALA A 322 -17.23 -2.22 11.83
N ASN A 323 -17.90 -3.20 11.23
CA ASN A 323 -17.78 -3.55 9.82
C ASN A 323 -19.08 -3.20 9.10
N VAL A 324 -19.01 -2.52 7.95
CA VAL A 324 -20.17 -2.06 7.19
C VAL A 324 -19.98 -2.39 5.71
N ILE A 325 -20.84 -3.26 5.18
CA ILE A 325 -20.88 -3.56 3.75
C ILE A 325 -22.24 -3.15 3.18
N THR A 326 -22.23 -2.37 2.10
CA THR A 326 -23.46 -1.83 1.52
C THR A 326 -24.26 -2.88 0.75
N ASN A 327 -23.60 -3.60 -0.15
CA ASN A 327 -24.23 -4.62 -0.99
C ASN A 327 -24.41 -5.96 -0.27
N ALA A 328 -25.20 -6.83 -0.88
CA ALA A 328 -25.36 -8.21 -0.41
C ALA A 328 -24.01 -8.94 -0.42
N VAL A 329 -23.72 -9.70 0.63
CA VAL A 329 -22.50 -10.50 0.72
C VAL A 329 -22.84 -11.99 0.70
N THR A 330 -22.18 -12.73 -0.18
CA THR A 330 -22.16 -14.19 -0.16
C THR A 330 -20.77 -14.66 0.22
N PHE A 331 -20.61 -15.20 1.42
CA PHE A 331 -19.38 -15.82 1.88
C PHE A 331 -19.24 -17.19 1.22
N SER A 332 -18.46 -17.23 0.14
CA SER A 332 -18.23 -18.46 -0.65
C SER A 332 -16.95 -19.21 -0.23
N ASN A 333 -16.15 -18.65 0.68
CA ASN A 333 -14.98 -19.32 1.22
C ASN A 333 -15.42 -20.62 1.93
N THR A 334 -14.72 -21.72 1.68
CA THR A 334 -15.04 -23.05 2.23
C THR A 334 -14.21 -23.39 3.48
N GLY A 335 -13.32 -22.50 3.88
CA GLY A 335 -12.68 -22.55 5.20
C GLY A 335 -13.58 -21.92 6.27
N ALA A 336 -13.01 -21.64 7.45
CA ALA A 336 -13.75 -21.01 8.55
C ALA A 336 -14.11 -19.55 8.22
N LEU A 337 -15.25 -19.09 8.75
CA LEU A 337 -15.65 -17.69 8.75
C LEU A 337 -15.78 -17.21 10.20
N THR A 338 -15.21 -16.06 10.53
CA THR A 338 -15.42 -15.36 11.81
C THR A 338 -16.04 -14.00 11.55
N LEU A 339 -17.14 -13.72 12.25
CA LEU A 339 -17.82 -12.42 12.25
C LEU A 339 -17.83 -11.89 13.69
N GLY A 340 -16.88 -11.02 14.00
CA GLY A 340 -16.60 -10.49 15.34
C GLY A 340 -15.78 -11.44 16.22
N ASP A 341 -15.07 -10.87 17.19
CA ASP A 341 -14.32 -11.58 18.23
C ASP A 341 -14.69 -11.13 19.66
N ALA A 342 -15.46 -10.05 19.80
CA ALA A 342 -15.94 -9.51 21.07
C ALA A 342 -17.45 -9.23 21.06
N ASN A 343 -18.04 -9.10 22.26
CA ASN A 343 -19.47 -8.78 22.39
C ASN A 343 -19.84 -7.34 21.99
N THR A 344 -18.83 -6.47 21.82
CA THR A 344 -19.00 -5.07 21.40
C THR A 344 -18.96 -4.90 19.90
N ASP A 345 -18.59 -5.93 19.15
CA ASP A 345 -18.40 -5.81 17.71
C ASP A 345 -19.75 -5.69 17.00
N SER A 346 -19.73 -5.04 15.84
CA SER A 346 -20.88 -4.91 14.98
C SER A 346 -20.47 -5.14 13.53
N SER A 347 -21.11 -6.09 12.84
CA SER A 347 -20.99 -6.30 11.41
C SER A 347 -22.35 -6.08 10.74
N THR A 348 -22.45 -5.05 9.91
CA THR A 348 -23.67 -4.64 9.22
C THR A 348 -23.55 -4.95 7.72
N PHE A 349 -24.45 -5.78 7.21
CA PHE A 349 -24.55 -6.16 5.80
C PHE A 349 -25.86 -5.60 5.21
N ASN A 350 -25.81 -4.37 4.69
CA ASN A 350 -27.01 -3.62 4.29
C ASN A 350 -27.79 -4.24 3.12
N GLY A 351 -27.20 -5.15 2.34
CA GLY A 351 -27.89 -5.89 1.28
C GLY A 351 -28.19 -7.35 1.63
N GLY A 352 -27.96 -7.76 2.88
CA GLY A 352 -28.13 -9.14 3.33
C GLY A 352 -26.85 -9.96 3.33
N ILE A 353 -26.92 -11.13 3.95
CA ILE A 353 -25.79 -12.05 4.15
C ILE A 353 -26.20 -13.50 3.86
N THR A 354 -25.35 -14.21 3.11
CA THR A 354 -25.41 -15.66 2.95
C THR A 354 -24.06 -16.28 3.29
N ALA A 355 -24.01 -17.16 4.29
CA ALA A 355 -22.80 -17.85 4.77
C ALA A 355 -23.07 -19.34 5.00
N THR A 356 -23.37 -20.06 3.91
CA THR A 356 -23.66 -21.51 3.93
C THR A 356 -22.53 -22.36 3.33
N ALA A 357 -21.53 -21.73 2.70
CA ALA A 357 -20.36 -22.42 2.16
C ALA A 357 -19.18 -22.63 3.16
N PRO A 358 -18.98 -21.76 4.19
CA PRO A 358 -17.89 -21.96 5.15
C PRO A 358 -17.94 -23.32 5.83
N SER A 359 -16.79 -23.85 6.26
CA SER A 359 -16.76 -25.11 7.03
C SER A 359 -17.26 -24.95 8.48
N GLY A 360 -17.43 -23.70 8.91
CA GLY A 360 -17.98 -23.32 10.20
C GLY A 360 -18.01 -21.79 10.29
N VAL A 361 -18.98 -21.27 11.04
CA VAL A 361 -19.15 -19.84 11.26
C VAL A 361 -19.03 -19.52 12.75
N THR A 362 -18.09 -18.66 13.11
CA THR A 362 -17.96 -18.11 14.46
C THR A 362 -18.64 -16.74 14.51
N LEU A 363 -19.50 -16.54 15.50
CA LEU A 363 -20.23 -15.28 15.71
C LEU A 363 -19.90 -14.67 17.06
N ALA A 364 -19.69 -13.36 17.09
CA ALA A 364 -19.64 -12.54 18.28
C ALA A 364 -20.24 -11.17 18.01
N GLY A 365 -20.78 -10.52 19.04
CA GLY A 365 -21.32 -9.16 18.91
C GLY A 365 -22.61 -9.12 18.11
N THR A 366 -22.79 -8.10 17.26
CA THR A 366 -24.01 -7.89 16.48
C THR A 366 -23.77 -8.18 15.00
N ILE A 367 -24.57 -9.07 14.42
CA ILE A 367 -24.65 -9.30 12.97
C ILE A 367 -25.98 -8.75 12.48
N GLN A 368 -25.96 -7.67 11.71
CA GLN A 368 -27.15 -6.92 11.33
C GLN A 368 -27.30 -6.76 9.80
N THR A 369 -28.54 -6.65 9.33
CA THR A 369 -28.88 -6.17 7.98
C THR A 369 -29.85 -4.98 8.06
N SER A 370 -30.14 -4.35 6.92
CA SER A 370 -31.07 -3.20 6.83
C SER A 370 -32.53 -3.62 6.56
N GLY A 371 -32.93 -4.84 6.92
CA GLY A 371 -34.22 -5.42 6.55
C GLY A 371 -34.12 -6.56 5.52
N ASP A 372 -32.90 -6.98 5.22
CA ASP A 372 -32.58 -8.02 4.24
C ASP A 372 -32.32 -9.37 4.91
N THR A 373 -32.39 -10.43 4.12
CA THR A 373 -32.23 -11.80 4.61
C THR A 373 -30.86 -12.05 5.24
N ILE A 374 -30.87 -12.76 6.36
CA ILE A 374 -29.71 -13.37 7.00
C ILE A 374 -29.83 -14.89 6.85
N SER A 375 -28.88 -15.52 6.17
CA SER A 375 -28.79 -16.98 6.04
C SER A 375 -27.41 -17.45 6.46
N ILE A 376 -27.29 -18.09 7.63
CA ILE A 376 -26.01 -18.54 8.19
C ILE A 376 -26.09 -20.02 8.52
N GLY A 377 -25.07 -20.77 8.10
CA GLY A 377 -24.95 -22.19 8.37
C GLY A 377 -25.89 -23.06 7.55
N ASP A 378 -25.66 -24.36 7.62
CA ASP A 378 -26.45 -25.45 7.06
C ASP A 378 -26.06 -26.77 7.75
N GLY A 379 -26.51 -27.93 7.23
CA GLY A 379 -26.23 -29.22 7.84
C GLY A 379 -24.74 -29.59 7.95
N ASP A 380 -23.87 -28.97 7.16
CA ASP A 380 -22.42 -29.20 7.15
C ASP A 380 -21.63 -28.00 7.74
N THR A 381 -22.31 -26.88 8.02
CA THR A 381 -21.72 -25.63 8.49
C THR A 381 -22.22 -25.29 9.89
N ALA A 382 -21.49 -25.72 10.92
CA ALA A 382 -21.81 -25.42 12.31
C ALA A 382 -21.63 -23.92 12.64
N ILE A 383 -22.39 -23.44 13.62
CA ILE A 383 -22.32 -22.07 14.14
C ILE A 383 -21.80 -22.13 15.59
N THR A 384 -20.72 -21.41 15.87
CA THR A 384 -20.16 -21.27 17.22
C THR A 384 -20.34 -19.85 17.72
N LEU A 385 -20.93 -19.67 18.90
CA LEU A 385 -20.92 -18.37 19.57
C LEU A 385 -19.61 -18.21 20.35
N ALA A 386 -18.82 -17.20 20.00
CA ALA A 386 -17.59 -16.84 20.71
C ALA A 386 -17.81 -15.77 21.78
N ALA A 387 -18.91 -15.02 21.70
CA ALA A 387 -19.38 -14.09 22.71
C ALA A 387 -20.92 -13.97 22.68
N ASN A 388 -21.48 -13.12 23.54
CA ASN A 388 -22.89 -12.75 23.45
C ASN A 388 -23.19 -12.19 22.05
N THR A 389 -24.16 -12.80 21.38
CA THR A 389 -24.43 -12.55 19.96
C THR A 389 -25.86 -12.04 19.76
N THR A 390 -26.00 -11.02 18.93
CA THR A 390 -27.28 -10.55 18.39
C THR A 390 -27.27 -10.74 16.88
N VAL A 391 -28.27 -11.42 16.33
CA VAL A 391 -28.52 -11.48 14.90
C VAL A 391 -29.77 -10.66 14.61
N ASP A 392 -29.64 -9.60 13.82
CA ASP A 392 -30.66 -8.58 13.65
C ASP A 392 -31.00 -8.38 12.17
N GLY A 393 -32.10 -8.99 11.72
CA GLY A 393 -32.68 -8.76 10.40
C GLY A 393 -33.49 -7.46 10.31
N ASN A 394 -33.50 -6.64 11.36
CA ASN A 394 -34.24 -5.39 11.48
C ASN A 394 -35.75 -5.60 11.30
N THR A 395 -36.44 -4.80 10.49
CA THR A 395 -37.90 -4.93 10.32
C THR A 395 -38.24 -6.21 9.54
N ALA A 396 -37.95 -6.30 8.24
CA ALA A 396 -38.46 -7.39 7.40
C ALA A 396 -37.48 -8.56 7.17
N GLY A 397 -36.22 -8.43 7.56
CA GLY A 397 -35.17 -9.38 7.19
C GLY A 397 -35.37 -10.74 7.85
N ALA A 398 -35.68 -11.76 7.06
CA ALA A 398 -35.79 -13.12 7.58
C ALA A 398 -34.44 -13.60 8.12
N ILE A 399 -34.46 -14.28 9.26
CA ILE A 399 -33.29 -14.89 9.87
C ILE A 399 -33.37 -16.39 9.68
N THR A 400 -32.39 -17.00 9.03
CA THR A 400 -32.24 -18.45 8.91
C THR A 400 -30.90 -18.85 9.49
N LEU A 401 -30.94 -19.60 10.59
CA LEU A 401 -29.77 -20.27 11.17
C LEU A 401 -29.97 -21.77 10.99
N ALA A 402 -29.29 -22.34 9.99
CA ALA A 402 -29.54 -23.72 9.57
C ALA A 402 -28.45 -24.72 9.98
N GLY A 403 -27.37 -24.25 10.61
CA GLY A 403 -26.33 -25.08 11.22
C GLY A 403 -26.57 -25.33 12.70
N ALA A 404 -25.96 -26.41 13.22
CA ALA A 404 -25.96 -26.68 14.66
C ALA A 404 -25.30 -25.51 15.40
N ILE A 405 -25.92 -25.03 16.48
CA ILE A 405 -25.46 -23.82 17.19
C ILE A 405 -24.98 -24.20 18.58
N ASP A 406 -23.73 -23.90 18.91
CA ASP A 406 -23.17 -24.16 20.24
C ASP A 406 -22.40 -22.94 20.78
N GLY A 407 -22.24 -22.89 22.11
CA GLY A 407 -21.42 -21.89 22.80
C GLY A 407 -22.09 -21.38 24.06
N GLY A 408 -21.32 -21.21 25.15
CA GLY A 408 -21.85 -20.84 26.47
C GLY A 408 -22.35 -19.40 26.61
N TYR A 409 -22.89 -18.79 25.55
CA TYR A 409 -23.25 -17.37 25.46
C TYR A 409 -24.73 -17.16 25.16
N SER A 410 -25.21 -15.92 25.27
CA SER A 410 -26.58 -15.57 24.86
C SER A 410 -26.70 -15.38 23.35
N LEU A 411 -27.79 -15.85 22.76
CA LEU A 411 -28.20 -15.54 21.40
C LEU A 411 -29.51 -14.74 21.42
N THR A 412 -29.48 -13.55 20.80
CA THR A 412 -30.68 -12.73 20.57
C THR A 412 -30.95 -12.65 19.08
N LEU A 413 -32.20 -12.90 18.68
CA LEU A 413 -32.64 -12.89 17.28
C LEU A 413 -33.71 -11.80 17.13
N ASN A 414 -33.42 -10.78 16.33
CA ASN A 414 -34.29 -9.62 16.16
C ASN A 414 -34.77 -9.51 14.71
N THR A 415 -36.05 -9.76 14.47
CA THR A 415 -36.71 -9.49 13.19
C THR A 415 -38.23 -9.37 13.35
N THR A 416 -38.92 -8.58 12.52
CA THR A 416 -40.39 -8.70 12.37
C THR A 416 -40.77 -9.65 11.22
N GLY A 417 -39.78 -10.19 10.50
CA GLY A 417 -39.93 -11.30 9.58
C GLY A 417 -39.95 -12.66 10.27
N THR A 418 -39.60 -13.70 9.53
CA THR A 418 -39.51 -15.08 10.06
C THR A 418 -38.10 -15.41 10.53
N THR A 419 -37.99 -15.91 11.75
CA THR A 419 -36.80 -16.59 12.27
C THR A 419 -36.96 -18.08 12.06
N THR A 420 -36.01 -18.76 11.41
CA THR A 420 -36.00 -20.20 11.17
C THR A 420 -34.77 -20.83 11.81
N LEU A 421 -35.01 -21.76 12.73
CA LEU A 421 -33.98 -22.55 13.43
C LEU A 421 -34.10 -24.01 12.97
N SER A 422 -33.20 -24.43 12.08
CA SER A 422 -33.34 -25.70 11.35
C SER A 422 -32.55 -26.86 11.95
N ALA A 423 -31.59 -26.59 12.83
CA ALA A 423 -30.66 -27.58 13.41
C ALA A 423 -30.56 -27.44 14.94
N GLU A 424 -29.97 -28.46 15.57
CA GLU A 424 -29.86 -28.56 17.03
C GLU A 424 -29.12 -27.34 17.63
N ILE A 425 -29.66 -26.80 18.71
CA ILE A 425 -29.06 -25.69 19.45
C ILE A 425 -28.67 -26.16 20.84
N GLY A 426 -27.40 -25.97 21.20
CA GLY A 426 -26.85 -26.26 22.52
C GLY A 426 -26.66 -27.76 22.79
N GLY A 427 -26.57 -28.59 21.74
CA GLY A 427 -26.40 -30.03 21.85
C GLY A 427 -25.03 -30.43 22.44
N SER A 428 -23.97 -29.68 22.12
CA SER A 428 -22.65 -29.88 22.70
C SER A 428 -22.41 -28.95 23.89
N THR A 429 -22.54 -27.64 23.67
CA THR A 429 -22.40 -26.60 24.70
C THR A 429 -23.66 -25.75 24.70
N ALA A 430 -24.53 -26.01 25.67
CA ALA A 430 -25.78 -25.28 25.86
C ALA A 430 -25.58 -23.76 25.88
N LEU A 431 -26.43 -23.04 25.14
CA LEU A 431 -26.44 -21.58 25.18
C LEU A 431 -26.80 -21.08 26.59
N THR A 432 -26.39 -19.87 26.94
CA THR A 432 -26.86 -19.25 28.19
C THR A 432 -28.34 -18.91 28.07
N THR A 433 -28.72 -18.12 27.06
CA THR A 433 -30.11 -17.77 26.76
C THR A 433 -30.36 -17.77 25.25
N LEU A 434 -31.61 -17.98 24.86
CA LEU A 434 -32.10 -17.72 23.52
C LEU A 434 -33.28 -16.74 23.63
N THR A 435 -33.26 -15.65 22.88
CA THR A 435 -34.34 -14.65 22.89
C THR A 435 -34.73 -14.25 21.48
N THR A 436 -36.02 -14.21 21.17
CA THR A 436 -36.56 -13.56 19.96
C THR A 436 -37.28 -12.27 20.33
N ASN A 437 -37.28 -11.26 19.45
CA ASN A 437 -38.06 -10.05 19.63
C ASN A 437 -39.57 -10.28 19.37
N ALA A 438 -40.38 -9.26 19.62
CA ALA A 438 -41.81 -9.31 19.34
C ALA A 438 -42.12 -9.00 17.87
N SER A 439 -43.34 -9.34 17.45
CA SER A 439 -43.94 -9.00 16.13
C SER A 439 -43.41 -9.78 14.92
N GLY A 440 -42.57 -10.79 15.13
CA GLY A 440 -42.13 -11.74 14.09
C GLY A 440 -42.87 -13.08 14.12
N THR A 441 -42.22 -14.12 13.59
CA THR A 441 -42.61 -15.52 13.79
C THR A 441 -41.34 -16.36 13.89
N THR A 442 -41.30 -17.28 14.84
CA THR A 442 -40.19 -18.20 15.04
C THR A 442 -40.61 -19.61 14.62
N VAL A 443 -39.88 -20.21 13.69
CA VAL A 443 -40.07 -21.61 13.27
C VAL A 443 -38.93 -22.44 13.85
N ILE A 444 -39.27 -23.37 14.73
CA ILE A 444 -38.32 -24.28 15.37
C ILE A 444 -38.50 -25.68 14.77
N SER A 445 -37.45 -26.22 14.15
CA SER A 445 -37.46 -27.55 13.53
C SER A 445 -36.48 -28.53 14.18
N ALA A 446 -35.89 -28.17 15.32
CA ALA A 446 -34.87 -28.96 16.02
C ALA A 446 -34.93 -28.75 17.55
N ASP A 447 -34.19 -29.57 18.29
CA ASP A 447 -34.09 -29.47 19.75
C ASP A 447 -33.25 -28.24 20.17
N ILE A 448 -33.67 -27.57 21.24
CA ILE A 448 -33.01 -26.39 21.80
C ILE A 448 -32.71 -26.59 23.28
N THR A 449 -31.43 -26.60 23.62
CA THR A 449 -30.92 -26.70 25.00
C THR A 449 -30.25 -25.40 25.42
N THR A 450 -30.73 -24.83 26.52
CA THR A 450 -30.13 -23.65 27.17
C THR A 450 -29.91 -23.93 28.65
N SER A 451 -28.89 -23.31 29.24
CA SER A 451 -28.60 -23.38 30.68
C SER A 451 -29.45 -22.41 31.51
N SER A 452 -30.06 -21.41 30.86
CA SER A 452 -31.01 -20.46 31.45
C SER A 452 -32.22 -20.28 30.52
N THR A 453 -32.96 -19.18 30.67
CA THR A 453 -34.26 -18.93 30.03
C THR A 453 -34.19 -18.88 28.50
N GLN A 454 -35.16 -19.53 27.86
CA GLN A 454 -35.55 -19.29 26.47
C GLN A 454 -36.76 -18.35 26.46
N THR A 455 -36.71 -17.27 25.70
CA THR A 455 -37.79 -16.28 25.61
C THR A 455 -38.19 -16.10 24.15
N TYR A 456 -39.42 -16.47 23.80
CA TYR A 456 -39.98 -16.22 22.47
C TYR A 456 -41.07 -15.16 22.62
N ASN A 457 -40.80 -13.95 22.12
CA ASN A 457 -41.74 -12.82 22.26
C ASN A 457 -42.71 -12.71 21.07
N ASP A 458 -42.61 -13.63 20.12
CA ASP A 458 -43.42 -13.74 18.92
C ASP A 458 -44.13 -15.11 18.81
N ALA A 459 -44.85 -15.34 17.71
CA ALA A 459 -45.53 -16.60 17.48
C ALA A 459 -44.50 -17.71 17.21
N VAL A 460 -44.69 -18.88 17.84
CA VAL A 460 -43.85 -20.09 17.68
C VAL A 460 -44.69 -21.25 17.16
#